data_AF-A0A382W8W6-F1
#
_entry.id   AF-A0A382W8W6-F1
#
_cell.length_a   1.000
_cell.length_b   1.000
_cell.length_c   1.000
_cell.angle_alpha   90.00
_cell.angle_beta   90.00
_cell.angle_gamma   90.00
#
_symmetry.space_group_name_H-M   'P 1'
#
loop_
_entity.id
_entity.type
_entity.pdbx_description
1 polymer ?
#
loop_
_entity_poly.entity_id
_entity_poly.type
_entity_poly.pdbx_seq_one_letter_code
_entity_poly.pdbx_strand_id
1 'polypeptide(L)'
;MFFDGPTGRKPLAWQGQSLKPPKPLRPFSATASMPPWVATTPGVDPADRMDLPLLEALPDLLGDEPALISVLGRRSAALVVPEPVRAIVLAAVARRSGRRPLLVVVPTGSEAERLVGDLGHYLGPDEVELFPAWETLP
;
A
#
# COMPACT_ATOMS: atom_id res chain seq x y z
N MET A 1 -24.82 27.47 77.44
CA MET A 1 -24.66 26.01 77.62
C MET A 1 -23.43 25.59 76.83
N PHE A 2 -22.37 25.23 77.53
CA PHE A 2 -21.22 24.50 77.00
C PHE A 2 -21.63 23.04 76.79
N PHE A 3 -21.15 22.42 75.71
CA PHE A 3 -20.66 21.05 75.75
C PHE A 3 -19.48 20.91 74.76
N ASP A 4 -18.36 20.50 75.35
CA ASP A 4 -17.08 20.08 74.80
C ASP A 4 -17.22 18.84 73.90
N GLY A 5 -16.47 18.72 72.81
CA GLY A 5 -15.33 17.81 72.81
C GLY A 5 -15.11 17.16 71.42
N PRO A 6 -13.93 16.57 71.17
CA PRO A 6 -13.19 16.81 69.92
C PRO A 6 -13.09 15.56 69.01
N THR A 7 -12.36 15.73 67.90
CA THR A 7 -11.28 14.84 67.39
C THR A 7 -11.38 14.54 65.89
N GLY A 8 -10.46 15.15 65.13
CA GLY A 8 -9.74 14.52 64.02
C GLY A 8 -10.55 13.94 62.87
N ARG A 9 -10.89 14.77 61.87
CA ARG A 9 -11.00 14.28 60.49
C ARG A 9 -9.65 14.47 59.79
N LYS A 10 -8.88 13.39 59.72
CA LYS A 10 -7.69 13.28 58.87
C LYS A 10 -8.11 13.58 57.41
N PRO A 11 -7.32 14.33 56.62
CA PRO A 11 -7.58 14.42 55.19
C PRO A 11 -7.40 13.04 54.56
N LEU A 12 -8.35 12.65 53.69
CA LEU A 12 -8.23 11.45 52.86
C LEU A 12 -6.98 11.59 51.98
N ALA A 13 -5.91 10.91 52.37
CA ALA A 13 -4.77 10.69 51.51
C ALA A 13 -5.24 9.81 50.34
N TRP A 14 -5.20 10.37 49.13
CA TRP A 14 -5.40 9.63 47.89
C TRP A 14 -4.29 8.57 47.79
N GLN A 15 -4.62 7.32 48.12
CA GLN A 15 -3.71 6.19 47.99
C GLN A 15 -3.80 5.73 46.53
N GLY A 16 -2.89 6.25 45.70
CA GLY A 16 -2.80 5.89 44.29
C GLY A 16 -2.72 4.37 44.14
N GLN A 17 -3.76 3.77 43.55
CA GLN A 17 -3.67 2.41 43.07
C GLN A 17 -2.62 2.41 41.96
N SER A 18 -1.46 1.83 42.26
CA SER A 18 -0.43 1.57 41.26
C SER A 18 -1.02 0.66 40.20
N LEU A 19 -1.38 1.23 39.05
CA LEU A 19 -1.75 0.48 37.87
C LEU A 19 -0.54 -0.38 37.49
N LYS A 20 -0.63 -1.68 37.79
CA LYS A 20 0.35 -2.66 37.37
C LYS A 20 0.52 -2.52 35.85
N PRO A 21 1.74 -2.31 35.33
CA PRO A 21 1.93 -2.16 33.89
C PRO A 21 1.42 -3.44 33.19
N PRO A 22 0.80 -3.31 32.00
CA PRO A 22 0.36 -4.48 31.26
C PRO A 22 1.57 -5.41 31.05
N LYS A 23 1.35 -6.68 31.33
CA LYS A 23 2.37 -7.73 31.17
C LYS A 23 2.92 -7.63 29.74
N PRO A 24 4.25 -7.64 29.53
CA PRO A 24 4.81 -7.59 28.18
C PRO A 24 4.23 -8.76 27.38
N LEU A 25 3.72 -8.46 26.18
CA LEU A 25 3.28 -9.47 25.22
C LEU A 25 4.48 -10.39 24.99
N ARG A 26 4.26 -11.71 25.13
CA ARG A 26 5.30 -12.70 24.86
C ARG A 26 5.81 -12.49 23.42
N PRO A 27 7.11 -12.61 23.16
CA PRO A 27 7.59 -12.66 21.78
C PRO A 27 6.87 -13.80 21.07
N PHE A 28 6.30 -13.48 19.90
CA PHE A 28 5.63 -14.44 19.04
C PHE A 28 6.61 -15.58 18.73
N SER A 29 6.44 -16.73 19.39
CA SER A 29 7.18 -17.94 19.05
C SER A 29 6.50 -18.56 17.84
N ALA A 30 7.08 -18.35 16.67
CA ALA A 30 6.62 -18.93 15.41
C ALA A 30 6.89 -20.44 15.41
N THR A 31 6.04 -21.20 16.09
CA THR A 31 5.83 -22.63 15.79
C THR A 31 4.42 -22.81 15.24
N ALA A 32 4.00 -21.89 14.37
CA ALA A 32 2.86 -22.08 13.50
C ALA A 32 3.41 -22.57 12.16
N SER A 33 3.07 -23.79 11.78
CA SER A 33 3.29 -24.29 10.42
C SER A 33 2.77 -23.25 9.43
N MET A 34 3.64 -22.71 8.57
CA MET A 34 3.27 -21.66 7.64
C MET A 34 2.17 -22.17 6.70
N PRO A 35 1.08 -21.41 6.51
CA PRO A 35 0.02 -21.85 5.62
C PRO A 35 0.56 -21.94 4.18
N PRO A 36 0.09 -22.91 3.39
CA PRO A 36 0.70 -23.31 2.11
C PRO A 36 0.63 -22.24 1.01
N TRP A 37 -0.05 -21.12 1.25
CA TRP A 37 -0.11 -19.98 0.33
C TRP A 37 1.00 -18.94 0.59
N VAL A 38 1.78 -19.07 1.68
CA VAL A 38 2.94 -18.20 1.89
C VAL A 38 4.08 -18.71 1.02
N ALA A 39 4.22 -18.10 -0.15
CA ALA A 39 5.37 -18.33 -1.01
C ALA A 39 6.65 -17.93 -0.26
N THR A 40 7.52 -18.90 0.03
CA THR A 40 8.90 -18.62 0.43
C THR A 40 9.67 -18.17 -0.81
N THR A 41 9.60 -16.87 -1.13
CA THR A 41 10.55 -16.26 -2.08
C THR A 41 11.96 -16.39 -1.51
N PRO A 42 12.95 -16.88 -2.27
CA PRO A 42 14.33 -16.99 -1.81
C PRO A 42 14.88 -15.61 -1.45
N GLY A 43 15.72 -15.58 -0.42
CA GLY A 43 16.16 -14.38 0.29
C GLY A 43 16.68 -13.27 -0.60
N VAL A 44 15.84 -12.26 -0.80
CA VAL A 44 16.25 -10.90 -1.15
C VAL A 44 16.14 -10.11 0.15
N ASP A 45 17.20 -9.40 0.53
CA ASP A 45 17.20 -8.59 1.75
C ASP A 45 16.06 -7.54 1.67
N PRO A 46 15.09 -7.55 2.61
CA PRO A 46 14.02 -6.56 2.61
C PRO A 46 14.52 -5.13 2.85
N ALA A 47 15.71 -4.94 3.43
CA ALA A 47 16.26 -3.62 3.72
C ALA A 47 16.76 -2.91 2.45
N ASP A 48 17.39 -3.63 1.52
CA ASP A 48 17.86 -3.07 0.22
C ASP A 48 16.69 -2.64 -0.71
N ARG A 49 15.45 -3.11 -0.46
CA ARG A 49 14.24 -2.68 -1.18
C ARG A 49 13.60 -1.40 -0.64
N MET A 50 13.90 -1.01 0.60
CA MET A 50 13.17 0.05 1.31
C MET A 50 13.58 1.47 0.87
N ASP A 51 14.57 1.60 -0.02
CA ASP A 51 14.97 2.88 -0.61
C ASP A 51 14.06 3.32 -1.78
N LEU A 52 13.23 2.41 -2.31
CA LEU A 52 12.15 2.73 -3.24
C LEU A 52 10.84 2.83 -2.44
N PRO A 53 9.98 3.84 -2.69
CA PRO A 53 8.70 3.91 -2.01
C PRO A 53 7.92 2.62 -2.28
N LEU A 54 7.38 2.00 -1.22
CA LEU A 54 6.83 0.63 -1.20
C LEU A 54 5.95 0.25 -2.41
N LEU A 55 5.22 1.23 -2.97
CA LEU A 55 4.34 1.04 -4.11
C LEU A 55 5.11 0.82 -5.42
N GLU A 56 6.25 1.49 -5.64
CA GLU A 56 7.06 1.36 -6.86
C GLU A 56 7.65 -0.04 -7.07
N ALA A 57 7.77 -0.84 -6.01
CA ALA A 57 8.26 -2.22 -6.12
C ALA A 57 7.16 -3.21 -6.55
N LEU A 58 5.88 -2.87 -6.40
CA LEU A 58 4.77 -3.79 -6.65
C LEU A 58 4.58 -4.18 -8.13
N PRO A 59 4.75 -3.28 -9.13
CA PRO A 59 4.62 -3.66 -10.53
C PRO A 59 5.57 -4.78 -10.96
N ASP A 60 6.77 -4.85 -10.36
CA ASP A 60 7.76 -5.88 -10.68
C ASP A 60 7.31 -7.26 -10.18
N LEU A 61 6.66 -7.31 -9.01
CA LEU A 61 6.07 -8.55 -8.48
C LEU A 61 4.95 -9.09 -9.38
N LEU A 62 4.17 -8.19 -9.98
CA LEU A 62 3.10 -8.56 -10.91
C LEU A 62 3.64 -8.99 -12.28
N GLY A 63 4.89 -8.66 -12.61
CA GLY A 63 5.52 -8.99 -13.88
C GLY A 63 5.57 -10.49 -14.17
N ASP A 64 5.48 -11.33 -13.15
CA ASP A 64 5.53 -12.79 -13.27
C ASP A 64 4.14 -13.44 -13.39
N GLU A 65 3.07 -12.63 -13.41
CA GLU A 65 1.69 -13.10 -13.56
C GLU A 65 1.47 -13.72 -14.96
N PRO A 66 1.04 -14.99 -15.08
CA PRO A 66 0.90 -15.68 -16.37
C PRO A 66 -0.02 -14.96 -17.35
N ALA A 67 -1.11 -14.36 -16.86
CA ALA A 67 -2.02 -13.59 -17.69
C ALA A 67 -1.33 -12.38 -18.33
N LEU A 68 -0.48 -11.68 -17.57
CA LEU A 68 0.31 -10.56 -18.07
C LEU A 68 1.38 -11.01 -19.07
N ILE A 69 2.13 -12.07 -18.74
CA ILE A 69 3.15 -12.64 -19.65
C ILE A 69 2.52 -13.05 -20.98
N SER A 70 1.31 -13.61 -20.97
CA SER A 70 0.63 -14.09 -22.18
C SER A 70 0.36 -12.99 -23.22
N VAL A 71 0.18 -11.74 -22.75
CA VAL A 71 -0.13 -10.58 -23.60
C VAL A 71 1.11 -9.77 -24.00
N LEU A 72 2.20 -9.85 -23.23
CA LEU A 72 3.45 -9.16 -23.55
C LEU A 72 4.06 -9.67 -24.86
N GLY A 73 4.61 -8.75 -25.66
CA GLY A 73 5.23 -9.05 -26.96
C GLY A 73 4.25 -9.35 -28.11
N ARG A 74 2.95 -9.46 -27.83
CA ARG A 74 1.91 -9.60 -28.86
C ARG A 74 1.71 -8.28 -29.61
N ARG A 75 1.31 -8.38 -30.88
CA ARG A 75 0.90 -7.20 -31.69
C ARG A 75 -0.44 -6.64 -31.26
N SER A 76 -1.34 -7.51 -30.81
CA SER A 76 -2.65 -7.19 -30.27
C SER A 76 -3.02 -8.27 -29.27
N ALA A 77 -3.57 -7.87 -28.13
CA ALA A 77 -4.00 -8.74 -27.05
C ALA A 77 -5.10 -8.04 -26.23
N ALA A 78 -5.91 -8.83 -25.52
CA ALA A 78 -6.89 -8.33 -24.57
C ALA A 78 -6.57 -8.90 -23.20
N LEU A 79 -6.61 -8.04 -22.17
CA LEU A 79 -6.41 -8.42 -20.78
C LEU A 79 -7.60 -7.90 -19.98
N VAL A 80 -8.26 -8.81 -19.25
CA VAL A 80 -9.37 -8.44 -18.36
C VAL A 80 -8.79 -8.20 -16.97
N VAL A 81 -9.07 -7.02 -16.43
CA VAL A 81 -8.46 -6.55 -15.18
C VAL A 81 -9.55 -5.90 -14.34
N PRO A 82 -9.66 -6.23 -13.03
CA PRO A 82 -10.51 -5.46 -12.12
C PRO A 82 -10.08 -4.00 -12.08
N GLU A 83 -11.04 -3.09 -12.04
CA GLU A 83 -10.79 -1.64 -12.01
C GLU A 83 -9.75 -1.21 -10.95
N PRO A 84 -9.80 -1.71 -9.68
CA PRO A 84 -8.86 -1.29 -8.64
C PRO A 84 -7.40 -1.68 -8.88
N VAL A 85 -7.13 -2.65 -9.76
CA VAL A 85 -5.77 -3.13 -10.05
C VAL A 85 -5.29 -2.71 -11.45
N ARG A 86 -6.07 -1.89 -12.17
CA ARG A 86 -5.74 -1.42 -13.51
C ARG A 86 -4.42 -0.64 -13.53
N ALA A 87 -4.20 0.25 -12.56
CA ALA A 87 -2.99 1.09 -12.51
C ALA A 87 -1.71 0.25 -12.32
N ILE A 88 -1.69 -0.67 -11.36
CA ILE A 88 -0.53 -1.54 -11.13
C ILE A 88 -0.27 -2.48 -12.31
N VAL A 89 -1.31 -2.99 -12.98
CA VAL A 89 -1.14 -3.80 -14.21
C VAL A 89 -0.52 -2.97 -15.33
N LEU A 90 -1.00 -1.75 -15.55
CA LEU A 90 -0.42 -0.86 -16.57
C LEU A 90 1.01 -0.47 -16.24
N ALA A 91 1.34 -0.23 -14.97
CA ALA A 91 2.71 0.01 -14.53
C ALA A 91 3.61 -1.21 -14.79
N ALA A 92 3.11 -2.42 -14.54
CA ALA A 92 3.84 -3.66 -14.84
C ALA A 92 4.06 -3.83 -16.36
N VAL A 93 3.06 -3.52 -17.18
CA VAL A 93 3.20 -3.47 -18.66
C VAL A 93 4.27 -2.45 -19.07
N ALA A 94 4.24 -1.24 -18.50
CA ALA A 94 5.20 -0.19 -18.82
C ALA A 94 6.65 -0.60 -18.49
N ARG A 95 6.89 -1.21 -17.32
CA ARG A 95 8.21 -1.71 -16.93
C ARG A 95 8.69 -2.90 -17.77
N ARG A 96 7.79 -3.84 -18.10
CA ARG A 96 8.16 -5.12 -18.74
C ARG A 96 8.17 -5.08 -20.27
N SER A 97 7.40 -4.20 -20.90
CA SER A 97 7.29 -4.19 -22.36
C SER A 97 8.54 -3.71 -23.07
N GLY A 98 9.42 -2.96 -22.39
CA GLY A 98 10.60 -2.31 -22.97
C GLY A 98 10.27 -1.28 -24.05
N ARG A 99 8.99 -1.01 -24.31
CA ARG A 99 8.50 -0.07 -25.33
C ARG A 99 8.05 1.20 -24.65
N ARG A 100 8.70 2.31 -24.98
CA ARG A 100 8.38 3.64 -24.48
C ARG A 100 8.22 4.61 -25.67
N PRO A 101 7.20 5.51 -25.64
CA PRO A 101 6.20 5.70 -24.58
C PRO A 101 5.04 4.66 -24.65
N LEU A 102 4.36 4.46 -23.52
CA LEU A 102 3.08 3.74 -23.44
C LEU A 102 1.95 4.77 -23.49
N LEU A 103 1.11 4.72 -24.53
CA LEU A 103 -0.11 5.54 -24.60
C LEU A 103 -1.28 4.76 -23.99
N VAL A 104 -1.92 5.34 -22.98
CA VAL A 104 -3.13 4.80 -22.38
C VAL A 104 -4.30 5.72 -22.70
N VAL A 105 -5.36 5.15 -23.28
CA VAL A 105 -6.60 5.87 -23.60
C VAL A 105 -7.70 5.37 -22.68
N VAL A 106 -8.40 6.31 -22.06
CA VAL A 106 -9.53 6.04 -21.16
C VAL A 106 -10.78 6.82 -21.61
N PRO A 107 -11.99 6.38 -21.25
CA PRO A 107 -13.24 6.98 -21.74
C PRO A 107 -13.45 8.45 -21.35
N THR A 108 -12.94 8.90 -20.19
CA THR A 108 -13.21 10.25 -19.66
C THR A 108 -11.97 10.94 -19.11
N GLY A 109 -11.99 12.28 -19.06
CA GLY A 109 -10.92 13.08 -18.46
C GLY A 109 -10.71 12.78 -16.97
N SER A 110 -11.78 12.61 -16.20
CA SER A 110 -11.67 12.27 -14.77
C SER A 110 -11.09 10.88 -14.53
N GLU A 111 -11.32 9.91 -15.41
CA GLU A 111 -10.61 8.63 -15.35
C GLU A 111 -9.12 8.78 -15.68
N ALA A 112 -8.78 9.67 -16.61
CA ALA A 112 -7.40 9.94 -16.97
C ALA A 112 -6.65 10.58 -15.80
N GLU A 113 -7.23 11.60 -15.17
CA GLU A 113 -6.66 12.26 -13.99
C GLU A 113 -6.43 11.29 -12.83
N ARG A 114 -7.43 10.46 -12.51
CA ARG A 114 -7.30 9.42 -11.47
C ARG A 114 -6.16 8.45 -11.82
N LEU A 115 -6.14 7.98 -13.06
CA LEU A 115 -5.15 7.01 -13.50
C LEU A 115 -3.72 7.58 -13.49
N VAL A 116 -3.54 8.86 -13.83
CA VAL A 116 -2.25 9.55 -13.73
C VAL A 116 -1.77 9.61 -12.28
N GLY A 117 -2.67 9.99 -11.35
CA GLY A 117 -2.38 9.98 -9.92
C GLY A 117 -1.93 8.59 -9.44
N ASP A 118 -2.68 7.55 -9.77
CA ASP A 118 -2.37 6.18 -9.36
C ASP A 118 -1.05 5.68 -9.97
N LEU A 119 -0.83 5.92 -11.28
CA LEU A 119 0.40 5.51 -11.98
C LEU A 119 1.64 6.22 -11.45
N GLY A 120 1.52 7.50 -11.06
CA GLY A 120 2.62 8.25 -10.45
C GLY A 120 3.15 7.61 -9.16
N HIS A 121 2.31 6.90 -8.40
CA HIS A 121 2.75 6.16 -7.20
C HIS A 121 3.53 4.88 -7.54
N TYR A 122 3.38 4.34 -8.75
CA TYR A 122 4.01 3.08 -9.18
C TYR A 122 5.23 3.28 -10.08
N LEU A 123 5.25 4.38 -10.85
CA LEU A 123 6.29 4.68 -11.83
C LEU A 123 7.16 5.87 -11.43
N GLY A 124 6.70 6.71 -10.50
CA GLY A 124 7.27 8.01 -10.22
C GLY A 124 6.50 9.13 -10.93
N PRO A 125 6.43 10.34 -10.34
CA PRO A 125 5.63 11.45 -10.87
C PRO A 125 6.14 11.98 -12.22
N ASP A 126 7.44 11.86 -12.49
CA ASP A 126 8.06 12.36 -13.73
C ASP A 126 7.92 11.39 -14.92
N GLU A 127 7.37 10.20 -14.69
CA GLU A 127 7.26 9.12 -15.67
C GLU A 127 5.86 9.03 -16.31
N VAL A 128 4.92 9.86 -15.88
CA VAL A 128 3.51 9.82 -16.28
C VAL A 128 3.02 11.23 -16.57
N GLU A 129 2.53 11.44 -17.79
CA GLU A 129 2.01 12.73 -18.23
C GLU A 129 0.56 12.62 -18.71
N LEU A 130 -0.26 13.62 -18.36
CA LEU A 130 -1.64 13.76 -18.83
C LEU A 130 -1.65 14.57 -20.11
N PHE A 131 -2.22 14.03 -21.18
CA PHE A 131 -2.52 14.80 -22.40
C PHE A 131 -3.99 15.24 -22.38
N PRO A 132 -4.30 16.48 -21.94
CA PRO A 132 -5.68 16.90 -21.73
C PRO A 132 -6.42 17.00 -23.07
N ALA A 133 -7.71 16.69 -23.04
CA ALA A 133 -8.59 17.02 -24.15
C ALA A 133 -8.67 18.54 -24.29
N TRP A 134 -8.77 19.02 -25.52
CA TRP A 134 -9.17 20.38 -25.77
C TRP A 134 -10.57 20.69 -25.23
N GLU A 135 -10.76 21.90 -24.73
CA GLU A 135 -12.02 22.32 -24.11
C GLU A 135 -13.10 22.73 -25.13
N THR A 136 -12.72 22.88 -26.40
CA THR A 136 -13.64 23.22 -27.49
C THR A 136 -13.86 22.01 -28.38
N LEU A 137 -14.93 21.99 -29.17
CA LEU A 137 -15.13 20.98 -30.21
C LEU A 137 -14.53 21.48 -31.55
N PRO A 138 -14.26 20.57 -32.51
CA PRO A 138 -13.74 20.94 -33.83
C PRO A 138 -14.76 21.70 -34.65
#